data_AF-A0A378PKY9-F1
#
_entry.id   AF-A0A378PKY9-F1
#
_cell.length_a   1.000
_cell.length_b   1.000
_cell.length_c   1.000
_cell.angle_alpha   90.00
_cell.angle_beta   90.00
_cell.angle_gamma   90.00
#
_symmetry.space_group_name_H-M   'P 1'
#
loop_
_entity.id
_entity.type
_entity.pdbx_description
1 polymer ?
#
loop_
_entity_poly.entity_id
_entity_poly.type
_entity_poly.pdbx_seq_one_letter_code
_entity_poly.pdbx_strand_id
1 'polypeptide(L)' 'MTYKTLQQAAELRRSIYVLNKDLPVSTQEIDDVVKHAVLHTPSSFNSQSSRLVVLHGQEHDKL' A
#
# COMPACT_ATOMS: atom_id res chain seq x y z
N MET A 1 -18.06 -1.88 9.67
CA MET A 1 -17.86 -0.67 8.83
C MET A 1 -19.16 -0.32 8.14
N THR A 2 -19.47 0.96 7.98
CA THR A 2 -20.66 1.39 7.24
C THR A 2 -20.29 1.72 5.79
N TYR A 3 -21.27 1.68 4.88
CA TYR A 3 -21.07 2.08 3.49
C TYR A 3 -20.49 3.51 3.36
N LYS A 4 -20.97 4.43 4.21
CA LYS A 4 -20.49 5.82 4.26
C LYS A 4 -19.00 5.92 4.57
N THR A 5 -18.49 5.08 5.48
CA THR A 5 -17.07 5.06 5.84
C THR A 5 -16.19 4.67 4.65
N LEU A 6 -16.62 3.67 3.87
CA LEU A 6 -15.89 3.23 2.67
C LEU A 6 -15.89 4.31 1.58
N GLN A 7 -17.05 4.94 1.32
CA GLN A 7 -17.15 6.04 0.36
C GLN A 7 -16.24 7.22 0.75
N GLN A 8 -16.27 7.63 2.01
CA GLN A 8 -15.43 8.71 2.50
C GLN A 8 -13.94 8.41 2.34
N ALA A 9 -13.51 7.16 2.61
CA ALA A 9 -12.12 6.76 2.39
C ALA A 9 -11.72 6.88 0.91
N ALA A 10 -12.62 6.53 -0.02
CA ALA A 10 -12.37 6.65 -1.46
C ALA A 10 -12.30 8.12 -1.91
N GLU A 11 -13.14 9.00 -1.37
CA GLU A 11 -13.16 10.44 -1.66
C GLU A 11 -11.88 11.15 -1.15
N LEU A 12 -11.38 10.76 0.02
CA LEU A 12 -10.18 11.36 0.61
C LEU A 12 -8.87 10.93 -0.08
N ARG A 13 -8.87 9.80 -0.80
CA ARG A 13 -7.67 9.24 -1.43
C ARG A 13 -7.28 10.05 -2.69
N ARG A 14 -6.12 10.70 -2.61
CA ARG A 14 -5.49 11.47 -3.71
C ARG A 14 -4.00 11.17 -3.82
N SER A 15 -3.37 11.55 -4.92
CA SER A 15 -1.92 11.54 -5.05
C SER A 15 -1.29 12.61 -4.13
N ILE A 16 -0.25 12.24 -3.38
CA ILE A 16 0.50 13.11 -2.48
C ILE A 16 1.95 13.19 -2.98
N TYR A 17 2.42 14.40 -3.29
CA TYR A 17 3.78 14.65 -3.81
C TYR A 17 4.72 15.26 -2.76
N VAL A 18 4.17 15.91 -1.74
CA VAL A 18 4.94 16.49 -0.64
C VAL A 18 5.22 15.38 0.37
N LEU A 19 6.31 14.65 0.14
CA LEU A 19 6.77 13.54 0.98
C LEU A 19 8.07 13.93 1.68
N ASN A 20 8.32 13.34 2.86
CA ASN A 20 9.59 13.43 3.57
C ASN A 20 10.09 12.00 3.89
N LYS A 21 11.26 11.88 4.53
CA LYS A 21 11.85 10.58 4.88
C LYS A 21 11.31 10.00 6.20
N ASP A 22 10.42 10.72 6.86
CA ASP A 22 9.89 10.34 8.17
C ASP A 22 8.62 9.51 7.97
N LEU A 23 8.70 8.22 8.31
CA LEU A 23 7.55 7.34 8.23
C LEU A 23 6.64 7.57 9.45
N PRO A 24 5.33 7.79 9.25
CA PRO A 24 4.38 7.96 10.36
C PRO A 24 3.99 6.61 11.02
N VAL A 25 4.43 5.50 10.43
CA VAL A 25 4.13 4.11 10.83
C VAL A 25 5.40 3.27 10.72
N SER A 26 5.40 2.10 11.35
CA SER A 26 6.53 1.18 11.25
C SER A 26 6.64 0.54 9.86
N THR A 27 7.86 0.11 9.48
CA THR A 27 8.07 -0.66 8.24
C THR A 27 7.28 -1.96 8.21
N GLN A 28 7.10 -2.59 9.38
CA GLN A 28 6.31 -3.82 9.53
C GLN A 28 4.83 -3.60 9.18
N GLU A 29 4.23 -2.49 9.63
CA GLU A 29 2.84 -2.16 9.28
C GLU A 29 2.67 -1.94 7.78
N ILE A 30 3.64 -1.30 7.14
CA ILE A 30 3.66 -1.13 5.67
C ILE A 30 3.71 -2.50 4.98
N ASP A 31 4.63 -3.36 5.41
CA ASP A 31 4.80 -4.70 4.82
C ASP A 31 3.53 -5.55 4.97
N ASP A 32 2.85 -5.47 6.11
CA ASP A 32 1.64 -6.24 6.36
C ASP A 32 0.45 -5.75 5.53
N VAL A 33 0.33 -4.42 5.33
CA VAL A 33 -0.66 -3.84 4.40
C VAL A 33 -0.39 -4.32 2.97
N VAL A 34 0.87 -4.28 2.53
CA VAL A 34 1.24 -4.73 1.18
C VAL A 34 0.94 -6.22 1.01
N LYS A 35 1.36 -7.08 1.95
CA LYS A 35 1.07 -8.53 1.91
C LYS A 35 -0.42 -8.80 1.83
N HIS A 36 -1.21 -8.13 2.66
CA HIS A 36 -2.67 -8.28 2.67
C HIS A 36 -3.28 -7.91 1.32
N ALA A 37 -2.89 -6.77 0.76
CA ALA A 37 -3.40 -6.32 -0.53
C ALA A 37 -3.08 -7.32 -1.65
N VAL A 38 -1.84 -7.82 -1.72
CA VAL A 38 -1.41 -8.79 -2.75
C VAL A 38 -2.15 -10.11 -2.64
N LEU A 39 -2.30 -10.62 -1.42
CA LEU A 39 -2.92 -11.91 -1.16
C LEU A 39 -4.42 -11.92 -1.51
N HIS A 40 -5.11 -10.81 -1.25
CA HIS A 40 -6.58 -10.75 -1.32
C HIS A 40 -7.11 -10.03 -2.56
N THR A 41 -6.27 -9.38 -3.35
CA THR A 41 -6.72 -8.78 -4.62
C THR A 41 -7.02 -9.90 -5.62
N PRO A 42 -8.25 -9.99 -6.16
CA PRO A 42 -8.57 -11.00 -7.16
C PRO A 42 -7.75 -10.77 -8.44
N SER A 43 -7.39 -11.86 -9.11
CA SER A 43 -6.67 -11.83 -10.38
C SER A 43 -7.36 -12.71 -11.41
N SER A 44 -7.20 -12.40 -12.69
CA SER A 44 -7.77 -13.21 -13.78
C SER A 44 -7.35 -14.67 -13.62
N PHE A 45 -8.34 -15.57 -13.61
CA PHE A 45 -8.15 -17.00 -13.41
C PHE A 45 -7.42 -17.37 -12.10
N ASN A 46 -7.46 -16.49 -11.09
CA ASN A 46 -6.69 -16.63 -9.85
C ASN A 46 -5.19 -16.91 -10.10
N SER A 47 -4.63 -16.37 -11.18
CA SER A 47 -3.25 -16.63 -11.60
C SER A 47 -2.22 -16.05 -10.62
N GLN A 48 -2.59 -15.03 -9.84
CA GLN A 48 -1.75 -14.39 -8.83
C GLN A 48 -0.35 -14.05 -9.37
N SER A 49 -0.28 -13.49 -10.58
CA SER A 49 0.97 -13.17 -11.27
C SER A 49 1.68 -11.93 -10.71
N SER A 50 0.99 -11.08 -9.95
CA SER A 50 1.56 -9.88 -9.35
C SER A 50 2.75 -10.20 -8.44
N ARG A 51 3.85 -9.47 -8.61
CA ARG A 51 5.04 -9.51 -7.76
C ARG A 51 5.40 -8.08 -7.41
N LEU A 52 5.83 -7.84 -6.17
CA LEU A 52 6.21 -6.52 -5.68
C LEU A 52 7.54 -6.58 -4.93
N VAL A 53 8.25 -5.46 -4.97
CA VAL A 53 9.44 -5.19 -4.17
C VAL A 53 9.14 -3.95 -3.33
N VAL A 54 9.31 -4.05 -2.02
CA VAL A 54 9.16 -2.92 -1.09
C VAL A 54 10.56 -2.49 -0.67
N LEU A 55 10.87 -1.21 -0.87
CA LEU A 55 12.16 -0.63 -0.53
C LEU A 55 12.01 0.23 0.71
N HIS A 56 12.90 0.04 1.67
CA HIS A 56 12.93 0.77 2.94
C HIS A 56 14.28 1.45 3.12
N GLY A 57 14.29 2.59 3.83
CA GLY A 57 15.52 3.28 4.22
C GLY A 57 16.47 3.55 3.06
N GLN A 58 17.73 3.10 3.17
CA GLN A 58 18.76 3.37 2.17
C GLN A 58 18.49 2.74 0.80
N GLU A 59 17.72 1.65 0.72
CA GLU A 59 17.37 1.05 -0.57
C GLU A 59 16.35 1.90 -1.32
N HIS A 60 15.50 2.65 -0.61
CA HIS A 60 14.60 3.63 -1.23
C HIS A 60 15.37 4.85 -1.75
N ASP A 61 16.44 5.28 -1.06
CA ASP A 61 17.27 6.42 -1.50
C ASP A 61 18.09 6.13 -2.78
N LYS A 62 18.26 4.86 -3.15
CA LYS A 62 19.07 4.43 -4.30
C LYS A 62 18.32 4.41 -5.64
N LEU A 63 17.00 4.49 -5.64
CA LEU A 63 16.12 4.35 -6.81
C LEU A 63 15.22 5.57 -6.96
#